data_AF-A0A2U3L8N9-F1
#
_entry.id   AF-A0A2U3L8N9-F1
#
_cell.length_a   1.000
_cell.length_b   1.000
_cell.length_c   1.000
_cell.angle_alpha   90.00
_cell.angle_beta   90.00
_cell.angle_gamma   90.00
#
_symmetry.space_group_name_H-M   'P 1'
#
loop_
_entity.id
_entity.type
_entity.pdbx_description
1 polymer ?
#
loop_
_entity_poly.entity_id
_entity_poly.type
_entity_poly.pdbx_seq_one_letter_code
_entity_poly.pdbx_strand_id
1 'polypeptide(L)'
;MTVLEPGPGMGFFTIPLARLVGASGRVVAVDLQPKMIASLKRRAAKAGVLDRIDARISLADTMALDDLAGKVDFTLAFAMVHEFPDAQRFFAEVARASKPGASLLLAEPRGHVNDEKFEVELAAAAAAQFELTARPVIRRSHAAELARR
;
A
#
# COMPACT_ATOMS: atom_id res chain seq x y z
N MET A 1 -12.03 -9.14 4.17
CA MET A 1 -11.35 -8.09 3.38
C MET A 1 -9.86 -8.19 3.63
N THR A 2 -9.06 -8.20 2.58
CA THR A 2 -7.59 -8.18 2.63
C THR A 2 -7.10 -6.82 2.15
N VAL A 3 -6.38 -6.10 3.01
CA VAL A 3 -5.73 -4.83 2.70
C VAL A 3 -4.23 -5.06 2.51
N LEU A 4 -3.64 -4.44 1.50
CA LEU A 4 -2.19 -4.35 1.32
C LEU A 4 -1.71 -2.95 1.71
N GLU A 5 -0.65 -2.87 2.51
CA GLU A 5 0.03 -1.62 2.87
C GLU A 5 1.54 -1.79 2.67
N PRO A 6 2.06 -1.34 1.50
CA PRO A 6 3.50 -1.22 1.28
C PRO A 6 4.06 -0.03 2.06
N GLY A 7 5.19 -0.22 2.73
CA GLY A 7 5.83 0.83 3.53
C GLY A 7 5.01 1.26 4.76
N PRO A 8 4.56 0.34 5.62
CA PRO A 8 3.76 0.67 6.81
C PRO A 8 4.52 1.51 7.85
N GLY A 9 5.85 1.56 7.74
CA GLY A 9 6.73 2.11 8.75
C GLY A 9 6.45 1.49 10.12
N MET A 10 6.16 2.33 11.12
CA MET A 10 5.85 1.87 12.47
C MET A 10 4.36 1.58 12.70
N GLY A 11 3.54 1.53 11.64
CA GLY A 11 2.12 1.17 11.72
C GLY A 11 1.16 2.32 11.97
N PHE A 12 1.48 3.52 11.49
CA PHE A 12 0.60 4.68 11.65
C PHE A 12 -0.77 4.43 10.98
N PHE A 13 -0.78 3.89 9.76
CA PHE A 13 -2.01 3.51 9.06
C PHE A 13 -2.38 2.03 9.29
N THR A 14 -1.40 1.12 9.40
CA THR A 14 -1.66 -0.30 9.64
C THR A 14 -2.57 -0.59 10.82
N ILE A 15 -2.38 0.12 11.95
CA ILE A 15 -3.17 -0.12 13.17
C ILE A 15 -4.64 0.31 12.98
N PRO A 16 -4.94 1.53 12.49
CA PRO A 16 -6.29 1.89 12.07
C PRO A 16 -6.88 0.95 11.01
N LEU A 17 -6.12 0.58 9.98
CA LEU A 17 -6.57 -0.36 8.95
C LEU A 17 -6.98 -1.71 9.57
N ALA A 18 -6.18 -2.25 10.50
CA ALA A 18 -6.46 -3.50 11.21
C ALA A 18 -7.74 -3.43 12.07
N ARG A 19 -8.16 -2.23 12.50
CA ARG A 19 -9.47 -2.03 13.14
C ARG A 19 -10.59 -2.01 12.10
N LEU A 20 -10.39 -1.29 10.98
CA LEU A 20 -11.39 -1.13 9.93
C LEU A 20 -11.73 -2.44 9.21
N VAL A 21 -10.75 -3.30 8.96
CA VAL A 21 -10.98 -4.60 8.31
C VAL A 21 -11.78 -5.58 9.18
N GLY A 22 -11.92 -5.31 10.48
CA GLY A 22 -12.68 -6.12 11.43
C GLY A 22 -12.04 -7.49 11.73
N ALA A 23 -12.75 -8.33 12.48
CA ALA A 23 -12.23 -9.61 12.97
C ALA A 23 -12.01 -10.68 11.89
N SER A 24 -12.71 -10.59 10.76
CA SER A 24 -12.56 -11.51 9.61
C SER A 24 -11.63 -10.96 8.52
N GLY A 25 -11.07 -9.77 8.73
CA GLY A 25 -10.18 -9.12 7.78
C GLY A 25 -8.71 -9.22 8.18
N ARG A 26 -7.85 -8.80 7.26
CA ARG A 26 -6.40 -8.84 7.43
C ARG A 26 -5.74 -7.68 6.72
N VAL A 27 -4.68 -7.14 7.32
CA VAL A 27 -3.76 -6.19 6.69
C VAL A 27 -2.44 -6.90 6.44
N VAL A 28 -1.99 -6.93 5.19
CA VAL A 28 -0.64 -7.37 4.82
C VAL A 28 0.23 -6.13 4.72
N ALA A 29 1.20 -6.03 5.61
CA ALA A 29 2.09 -4.88 5.75
C ALA A 29 3.51 -5.32 5.37
N VAL A 30 4.09 -4.71 4.32
CA VAL A 30 5.39 -5.12 3.77
C VAL A 30 6.39 -3.97 3.84
N ASP A 31 7.58 -4.21 4.39
CA ASP A 31 8.62 -3.20 4.53
C ASP A 31 10.01 -3.83 4.35
N LEU A 32 10.94 -3.11 3.72
CA LEU A 32 12.33 -3.56 3.57
C LEU A 32 13.07 -3.54 4.91
N GLN A 33 12.66 -2.68 5.86
CA GLN A 33 13.40 -2.42 7.08
C GLN A 33 12.91 -3.30 8.24
N PRO A 34 13.73 -4.25 8.75
CA PRO A 34 13.32 -5.13 9.85
C PRO A 34 12.96 -4.39 11.14
N LYS A 35 13.63 -3.27 11.41
CA LYS A 35 13.33 -2.40 12.56
C LYS A 35 11.91 -1.83 12.51
N MET A 36 11.39 -1.50 11.32
CA MET A 36 10.05 -0.93 11.15
C MET A 36 9.00 -2.00 11.41
N ILE A 37 9.16 -3.19 10.82
CA ILE A 37 8.30 -4.35 11.10
C ILE A 37 8.29 -4.73 12.59
N ALA A 38 9.45 -4.75 13.26
CA ALA A 38 9.50 -5.03 14.69
C ALA A 38 8.75 -3.96 15.52
N SER A 39 8.87 -2.68 15.13
CA SER A 39 8.17 -1.56 15.78
C SER A 39 6.66 -1.62 15.55
N LEU A 40 6.24 -1.91 14.31
CA LEU A 40 4.85 -2.14 13.93
C LEU A 40 4.25 -3.27 14.79
N LYS A 41 4.89 -4.45 14.84
CA LYS A 41 4.39 -5.60 15.63
C LYS A 41 4.20 -5.25 17.10
N ARG A 42 5.17 -4.56 17.72
CA ARG A 42 5.08 -4.11 19.12
C ARG A 42 3.91 -3.14 19.34
N ARG A 43 3.73 -2.16 18.45
CA ARG A 43 2.65 -1.16 18.56
C ARG A 43 1.29 -1.79 18.31
N ALA A 44 1.18 -2.70 17.33
CA ALA A 44 -0.03 -3.45 17.04
C ALA A 44 -0.45 -4.37 18.21
N ALA A 45 0.50 -5.05 18.85
CA ALA A 45 0.24 -5.85 20.04
C ALA A 45 -0.33 -4.99 21.17
N LYS A 46 0.30 -3.84 21.46
CA LYS A 46 -0.19 -2.87 22.45
C LYS A 46 -1.58 -2.33 22.11
N ALA A 47 -1.89 -2.21 20.81
CA ALA A 47 -3.18 -1.74 20.32
C ALA A 47 -4.26 -2.84 20.22
N GLY A 48 -3.91 -4.11 20.50
CA GLY A 48 -4.84 -5.25 20.49
C GLY A 48 -5.32 -5.67 19.09
N VAL A 49 -4.50 -5.47 18.05
CA VAL A 49 -4.87 -5.76 16.65
C VAL A 49 -3.84 -6.60 15.89
N LEU A 50 -2.83 -7.13 16.60
CA LEU A 50 -1.74 -7.88 15.97
C LEU A 50 -2.23 -9.15 15.25
N ASP A 51 -3.30 -9.77 15.75
CA ASP A 51 -3.96 -10.94 15.17
C ASP A 51 -4.47 -10.73 13.74
N ARG A 52 -4.66 -9.48 13.32
CA ARG A 52 -5.15 -9.10 11.99
C ARG A 52 -4.05 -8.60 11.06
N ILE A 53 -2.80 -8.56 11.51
CA ILE A 53 -1.68 -7.98 10.75
C ILE A 53 -0.69 -9.07 10.39
N ASP A 54 -0.54 -9.27 9.07
CA ASP A 54 0.55 -10.04 8.51
C ASP A 54 1.69 -9.10 8.10
N ALA A 55 2.67 -8.94 9.00
CA ALA A 55 3.80 -8.04 8.82
C ALA A 55 5.04 -8.79 8.33
N ARG A 56 5.48 -8.45 7.10
CA ARG A 56 6.50 -9.16 6.32
C ARG A 56 7.68 -8.26 5.97
N ILE A 57 8.84 -8.89 5.77
CA ILE A 57 10.02 -8.23 5.22
C ILE A 57 10.01 -8.40 3.71
N SER A 58 10.12 -7.28 2.98
CA SER A 58 10.28 -7.29 1.52
C SER A 58 11.75 -7.29 1.11
N LEU A 59 12.01 -7.45 -0.19
CA LEU A 59 13.33 -7.20 -0.77
C LEU A 59 13.38 -5.77 -1.30
N ALA A 60 14.58 -5.34 -1.71
CA ALA A 60 14.82 -3.95 -2.14
C ALA A 60 14.03 -3.59 -3.42
N ASP A 61 13.80 -4.58 -4.27
CA ASP A 61 13.22 -4.43 -5.59
C ASP A 61 11.87 -5.14 -5.75
N THR A 62 11.41 -5.91 -4.74
CA THR A 62 10.14 -6.64 -4.77
C THR A 62 9.46 -6.73 -3.41
N MET A 63 8.14 -6.70 -3.43
CA MET A 63 7.29 -6.92 -2.27
C MET A 63 7.00 -8.41 -2.01
N ALA A 64 7.38 -9.30 -2.93
CA ALA A 64 7.19 -10.76 -2.82
C ALA A 64 5.74 -11.16 -2.50
N LEU A 65 4.79 -10.69 -3.31
CA LEU A 65 3.34 -10.82 -3.10
C LEU A 65 2.68 -12.00 -3.84
N ASP A 66 3.45 -12.97 -4.33
CA ASP A 66 2.92 -14.04 -5.19
C ASP A 66 1.85 -14.89 -4.49
N ASP A 67 1.97 -15.09 -3.19
CA ASP A 67 0.96 -15.79 -2.38
C ASP A 67 -0.38 -15.03 -2.26
N LEU A 68 -0.40 -13.75 -2.63
CA LEU A 68 -1.57 -12.88 -2.63
C LEU A 68 -2.24 -12.71 -4.00
N ALA A 69 -1.79 -13.41 -5.05
CA ALA A 69 -2.35 -13.26 -6.39
C ALA A 69 -3.89 -13.32 -6.41
N GLY A 70 -4.54 -12.24 -6.85
CA GLY A 70 -6.00 -12.11 -6.90
C GLY A 70 -6.72 -12.14 -5.54
N LYS A 71 -6.08 -11.73 -4.44
CA LYS A 71 -6.66 -11.80 -3.07
C LYS A 71 -6.85 -10.46 -2.38
N VAL A 72 -6.17 -9.40 -2.85
CA VAL A 72 -6.22 -8.06 -2.23
C VAL A 72 -7.48 -7.32 -2.68
N ASP A 73 -8.23 -6.78 -1.71
CA ASP A 73 -9.45 -6.00 -1.94
C ASP A 73 -9.16 -4.49 -2.00
N PHE A 74 -8.14 -4.04 -1.26
CA PHE A 74 -7.74 -2.64 -1.19
C PHE A 74 -6.23 -2.49 -0.96
N THR A 75 -5.60 -1.51 -1.58
CA THR A 75 -4.21 -1.14 -1.30
C THR A 75 -4.12 0.31 -0.83
N LEU A 76 -3.40 0.54 0.26
CA LEU A 76 -2.98 1.88 0.68
C LEU A 76 -1.50 2.07 0.34
N ALA A 77 -1.21 2.88 -0.67
CA ALA A 77 0.14 3.30 -1.02
C ALA A 77 0.32 4.76 -0.58
N PHE A 78 0.84 4.98 0.62
CA PHE A 78 0.95 6.31 1.22
C PHE A 78 2.41 6.68 1.48
N ALA A 79 2.93 7.64 0.73
CA ALA A 79 4.31 8.12 0.79
C ALA A 79 5.33 6.98 0.65
N MET A 80 5.17 6.14 -0.38
CA MET A 80 5.95 4.91 -0.55
C MET A 80 6.36 4.64 -1.99
N VAL A 81 5.58 5.03 -3.00
CA VAL A 81 5.89 4.63 -4.39
C VAL A 81 7.19 5.29 -4.85
N HIS A 82 7.41 6.55 -4.48
CA HIS A 82 8.66 7.27 -4.75
C HIS A 82 9.91 6.71 -4.04
N GLU A 83 9.74 5.88 -3.02
CA GLU A 83 10.84 5.18 -2.32
C GLU A 83 11.15 3.83 -2.98
N PHE A 84 10.26 3.34 -3.85
CA PHE A 84 10.46 2.09 -4.57
C PHE A 84 11.34 2.34 -5.81
N PRO A 85 12.34 1.48 -6.11
CA PRO A 85 13.27 1.73 -7.22
C PRO A 85 12.61 1.83 -8.60
N ASP A 86 11.48 1.16 -8.78
CA ASP A 86 10.74 1.09 -10.05
C ASP A 86 9.22 1.10 -9.79
N ALA A 87 8.57 2.22 -10.08
CA ALA A 87 7.13 2.38 -9.95
C ALA A 87 6.33 1.41 -10.85
N GLN A 88 6.83 1.07 -12.05
CA GLN A 88 6.14 0.11 -12.93
C GLN A 88 6.10 -1.27 -12.29
N ARG A 89 7.23 -1.72 -11.74
CA ARG A 89 7.28 -3.00 -11.01
C ARG A 89 6.39 -2.97 -9.77
N PHE A 90 6.43 -1.89 -9.00
CA PHE A 90 5.56 -1.72 -7.83
C PHE A 90 4.09 -1.95 -8.21
N PHE A 91 3.58 -1.20 -9.20
CA PHE A 91 2.18 -1.31 -9.61
C PHE A 91 1.87 -2.66 -10.27
N ALA A 92 2.81 -3.28 -10.99
CA ALA A 92 2.62 -4.62 -11.54
C ALA A 92 2.45 -5.69 -10.44
N GLU A 93 3.22 -5.62 -9.35
CA GLU A 93 3.06 -6.53 -8.21
C GLU A 93 1.73 -6.27 -7.47
N VAL A 94 1.36 -5.00 -7.27
CA VAL A 94 0.06 -4.65 -6.67
C VAL A 94 -1.11 -5.09 -7.55
N ALA A 95 -1.01 -4.96 -8.87
CA ALA A 95 -2.02 -5.38 -9.82
C ALA A 95 -2.20 -6.90 -9.83
N ARG A 96 -1.10 -7.67 -9.71
CA ARG A 96 -1.13 -9.14 -9.61
C ARG A 96 -1.79 -9.60 -8.31
N ALA A 97 -1.49 -8.94 -7.20
CA ALA A 97 -2.09 -9.25 -5.89
C ALA A 97 -3.58 -8.84 -5.80
N SER A 98 -3.97 -7.80 -6.51
CA SER A 98 -5.33 -7.24 -6.51
C SER A 98 -6.36 -8.14 -7.19
N LYS A 99 -7.56 -8.21 -6.62
CA LYS A 99 -8.76 -8.72 -7.30
C LYS A 99 -9.19 -7.75 -8.42
N PRO A 100 -9.90 -8.21 -9.47
CA PRO A 100 -10.66 -7.32 -10.33
C PRO A 100 -11.62 -6.45 -9.50
N GLY A 101 -11.63 -5.15 -9.75
CA GLY A 101 -12.41 -4.17 -8.99
C GLY A 101 -11.81 -3.72 -7.66
N ALA A 102 -10.62 -4.22 -7.27
CA ALA A 102 -9.95 -3.76 -6.05
C ALA A 102 -9.54 -2.28 -6.16
N SER A 103 -9.71 -1.52 -5.07
CA SER A 103 -9.34 -0.11 -5.03
C SER A 103 -7.90 0.10 -4.55
N LEU A 104 -7.26 1.16 -5.01
CA LEU A 104 -5.97 1.61 -4.54
C LEU A 104 -6.04 3.10 -4.21
N LEU A 105 -5.64 3.47 -3.00
CA LEU A 105 -5.40 4.86 -2.64
C LEU A 105 -3.90 5.14 -2.73
N LEU A 106 -3.51 5.95 -3.71
CA LEU A 106 -2.17 6.49 -3.86
C LEU A 106 -2.15 7.89 -3.23
N ALA A 107 -1.19 8.13 -2.35
CA ALA A 107 -0.95 9.47 -1.81
C ALA A 107 0.54 9.74 -1.64
N GLU A 108 1.02 10.85 -2.20
CA GLU A 108 2.43 11.20 -2.21
C GLU A 108 2.71 12.58 -1.62
N PRO A 109 3.77 12.76 -0.82
CA PRO A 109 4.03 14.03 -0.15
C PRO A 109 4.55 15.07 -1.15
N ARG A 110 3.88 16.23 -1.23
CA ARG A 110 4.23 17.33 -2.17
C ARG A 110 5.64 17.89 -1.98
N GLY A 111 6.29 17.56 -0.87
CA GLY A 111 7.67 17.98 -0.57
C GLY A 111 8.75 17.10 -1.22
N HIS A 112 8.40 15.88 -1.66
CA HIS A 112 9.35 14.93 -2.29
C HIS A 112 8.94 14.57 -3.72
N VAL A 113 7.62 14.56 -3.98
CA VAL A 113 7.01 14.28 -5.27
C VAL A 113 6.34 15.55 -5.76
N ASN A 114 6.71 16.03 -6.94
CA ASN A 114 6.04 17.15 -7.62
C ASN A 114 4.94 16.63 -8.56
N ASP A 115 4.18 17.53 -9.18
CA ASP A 115 3.07 17.15 -10.07
C ASP A 115 3.54 16.23 -11.22
N GLU A 116 4.67 16.53 -11.85
CA GLU A 116 5.21 15.73 -12.96
C GLU A 116 5.55 14.29 -12.53
N LYS A 117 6.27 14.12 -11.43
CA LYS A 117 6.59 12.79 -10.88
C LYS A 117 5.33 12.03 -10.49
N PHE A 118 4.34 12.72 -9.93
CA PHE A 118 3.07 12.10 -9.57
C PHE A 118 2.31 11.60 -10.81
N GLU A 119 2.28 12.36 -11.89
CA GLU A 119 1.68 11.91 -13.16
C GLU A 119 2.45 10.72 -13.78
N VAL A 120 3.77 10.63 -13.60
CA VAL A 120 4.56 9.44 -13.99
C VAL A 120 4.12 8.20 -13.21
N GLU A 121 3.89 8.31 -11.90
CA GLU A 121 3.37 7.20 -11.10
C GLU A 121 1.96 6.80 -11.53
N LEU A 122 1.08 7.77 -11.85
CA LEU A 122 -0.25 7.47 -12.38
C LEU A 122 -0.19 6.77 -13.74
N ALA A 123 0.74 7.15 -14.61
CA ALA A 123 0.97 6.46 -15.88
C ALA A 123 1.48 5.02 -15.66
N ALA A 124 2.35 4.80 -14.67
CA ALA A 124 2.81 3.47 -14.30
C ALA A 124 1.66 2.60 -13.74
N ALA A 125 0.78 3.19 -12.91
CA ALA A 125 -0.42 2.51 -12.42
C ALA A 125 -1.38 2.15 -13.57
N ALA A 126 -1.59 3.07 -14.53
CA ALA A 126 -2.41 2.84 -15.71
C ALA A 126 -1.86 1.70 -16.59
N ALA A 127 -0.54 1.63 -16.79
CA ALA A 127 0.11 0.53 -17.49
C ALA A 127 -0.09 -0.83 -16.79
N ALA A 128 -0.22 -0.81 -15.46
CA ALA A 128 -0.58 -1.97 -14.64
C ALA A 128 -2.11 -2.18 -14.50
N GLN A 129 -2.90 -1.58 -15.40
CA GLN A 129 -4.36 -1.75 -15.49
C GLN A 129 -5.13 -1.24 -14.24
N PHE A 130 -4.63 -0.17 -13.61
CA PHE A 130 -5.39 0.65 -12.69
C PHE A 130 -5.98 1.87 -13.39
N GLU A 131 -7.26 2.13 -13.21
CA GLU A 131 -7.94 3.33 -13.70
C GLU A 131 -8.08 4.37 -12.60
N LEU A 132 -7.80 5.64 -12.91
CA LEU A 132 -8.09 6.77 -12.02
C LEU A 132 -9.60 6.98 -11.87
N THR A 133 -10.11 6.84 -10.65
CA THR A 133 -11.54 7.04 -10.33
C THR A 133 -11.80 8.39 -9.67
N ALA A 134 -10.87 8.88 -8.83
CA ALA A 134 -10.99 10.18 -8.18
C ALA A 134 -9.63 10.79 -7.80
N ARG A 135 -9.60 12.10 -7.54
CA ARG A 135 -8.45 12.82 -6.98
C ARG A 135 -8.84 13.49 -5.66
N PRO A 136 -8.86 12.74 -4.54
CA PRO A 136 -9.25 13.29 -3.24
C PRO A 136 -8.26 14.36 -2.76
N VAL A 137 -8.74 15.29 -1.93
CA VAL A 137 -7.88 16.31 -1.32
C VAL A 137 -7.32 15.78 0.00
N ILE A 138 -6.01 15.50 0.01
CA ILE A 138 -5.27 15.14 1.23
C ILE A 138 -4.26 16.26 1.52
N ARG A 139 -4.32 16.81 2.74
CA ARG A 139 -3.47 17.95 3.13
C ARG A 139 -2.00 17.59 3.00
N ARG A 140 -1.24 18.40 2.24
CA ARG A 140 0.20 18.23 1.93
C ARG A 140 0.55 17.03 1.05
N SER A 141 -0.42 16.40 0.40
CA SER A 141 -0.18 15.30 -0.54
C SER A 141 -0.79 15.55 -1.92
N HIS A 142 -0.21 14.94 -2.95
CA HIS A 142 -0.95 14.53 -4.14
C HIS A 142 -1.71 13.26 -3.79
N ALA A 143 -2.90 13.06 -4.35
CA ALA A 143 -3.65 11.83 -4.09
C ALA A 143 -4.53 11.43 -5.27
N ALA A 144 -4.66 10.12 -5.43
CA ALA A 144 -5.48 9.49 -6.45
C ALA A 144 -6.13 8.22 -5.86
N GLU A 145 -7.41 8.07 -6.13
CA GLU A 145 -8.12 6.81 -5.98
C GLU A 145 -8.11 6.12 -7.33
N LEU A 146 -7.70 4.86 -7.34
CA LEU A 146 -7.62 4.03 -8.53
C LEU A 146 -8.43 2.74 -8.33
N ALA A 147 -8.88 2.12 -9.43
CA ALA A 147 -9.54 0.82 -9.42
C ALA A 147 -8.88 -0.16 -10.40
N ARG A 148 -8.71 -1.41 -9.97
CA ARG A 148 -8.17 -2.50 -10.80
C ARG A 148 -9.21 -2.93 -11.84
N ARG A 149 -8.89 -2.85 -13.13
CA ARG A 149 -9.77 -3.32 -14.22
C ARG A 149 -9.66 -4.80 -14.56
#